data_AF-A0AAE0L4I5-F1
#
_entry.id   AF-A0AAE0L4I5-F1
#
_cell.length_a   1.000
_cell.length_b   1.000
_cell.length_c   1.000
_cell.angle_alpha   90.00
_cell.angle_beta   90.00
_cell.angle_gamma   90.00
#
_symmetry.space_group_name_H-M   'P 1'
#
loop_
_entity.id
_entity.type
_entity.pdbx_description
1 polymer ?
#
loop_
_entity_poly.entity_id
_entity_poly.type
_entity_poly.pdbx_seq_one_letter_code
_entity_poly.pdbx_strand_id
1 'polypeptide(L)'
;DLTAAMLRTFVRWRDVSAIVSVGCCYNLLTESQDAAPGLPHQTPVAEGAEPAVGREAQGAARVSTPAGMVCVPYTARAPEGVEGFPMSTAGQALGLPLGREGRTLACQSAEQWASTSAAATATMFQGHVFRAALEMVLARHFPDVNPWTLQLGARGRRLRRNAAQGPVAPECSEPGAASADCAMFAGYVRAVLQHAQLTGRVTDDELRAVWEEVAPHSNLVGIFWTLRATLAGPLEALILADRLMFLHESVPSTDALPQHEGAGPNLLAAVPVFHPNVSPRNMAIVASRAISPAGL
;
A
#
# COMPACT_ATOMS: atom_id res chain seq x y z
N ASP A 1 -0.19 3.11 -13.08
CA ASP A 1 0.81 3.69 -12.15
C ASP A 1 0.98 5.18 -12.35
N LEU A 2 0.45 5.99 -11.44
CA LEU A 2 0.50 7.45 -11.55
C LEU A 2 1.94 7.98 -11.58
N THR A 3 2.72 7.66 -10.54
CA THR A 3 4.11 8.14 -10.40
C THR A 3 4.97 7.74 -11.59
N ALA A 4 4.91 6.48 -12.02
CA ALA A 4 5.69 6.02 -13.17
C ALA A 4 5.27 6.75 -14.47
N ALA A 5 3.96 6.94 -14.69
CA ALA A 5 3.47 7.68 -15.85
C ALA A 5 3.91 9.15 -15.83
N MET A 6 3.88 9.82 -14.66
CA MET A 6 4.35 11.20 -14.49
C MET A 6 5.84 11.33 -14.84
N LEU A 7 6.68 10.43 -14.32
CA LEU A 7 8.12 10.44 -14.59
C LEU A 7 8.44 10.19 -16.07
N ARG A 8 7.78 9.20 -16.71
CA ARG A 8 7.93 8.95 -18.15
C ARG A 8 7.45 10.14 -19.00
N THR A 9 6.37 10.81 -18.57
CA THR A 9 5.86 12.01 -19.24
C THR A 9 6.86 13.15 -19.15
N PHE A 10 7.43 13.41 -17.96
CA PHE A 10 8.49 14.39 -17.79
C PHE A 10 9.71 14.12 -18.68
N VAL A 11 10.13 12.86 -18.82
CA VAL A 11 11.23 12.48 -19.72
C VAL A 11 10.88 12.73 -21.18
N ARG A 12 9.65 12.39 -21.60
CA ARG A 12 9.20 12.50 -22.99
C ARG A 12 8.94 13.94 -23.44
N TRP A 13 8.41 14.78 -22.57
CA TRP A 13 7.99 16.15 -22.89
C TRP A 13 9.06 17.16 -22.49
N ARG A 14 9.86 17.60 -23.47
CA ARG A 14 11.01 18.50 -23.24
C ARG A 14 10.62 19.90 -22.79
N ASP A 15 9.38 20.31 -23.02
CA ASP A 15 8.85 21.61 -22.58
C ASP A 15 8.59 21.63 -21.06
N VAL A 16 8.54 20.47 -20.40
CA VAL A 16 8.41 20.37 -18.95
C VAL A 16 9.78 20.51 -18.30
N SER A 17 9.98 21.65 -17.64
CA SER A 17 11.27 22.04 -17.07
C SER A 17 11.54 21.45 -15.70
N ALA A 18 10.49 21.06 -14.95
CA ALA A 18 10.63 20.49 -13.62
C ALA A 18 9.48 19.55 -13.27
N ILE A 19 9.77 18.59 -12.39
CA ILE A 19 8.80 17.70 -11.77
C ILE A 19 9.12 17.51 -10.29
N VAL A 20 8.06 17.49 -9.47
CA VAL A 20 8.11 17.07 -8.07
C VAL A 20 7.13 15.92 -7.92
N SER A 21 7.64 14.74 -7.56
CA SER A 21 6.85 13.53 -7.42
C SER A 21 6.96 13.01 -5.99
N VAL A 22 5.88 13.14 -5.22
CA VAL A 22 5.74 12.51 -3.92
C VAL A 22 5.15 11.12 -4.11
N GLY A 23 5.90 10.08 -3.75
CA GLY A 23 5.40 8.72 -3.77
C GLY A 23 4.34 8.53 -2.68
N CYS A 24 3.18 7.94 -3.00
CA CYS A 24 2.16 7.69 -1.97
C CYS A 24 1.48 6.31 -2.07
N CYS A 25 1.54 5.60 -3.20
CA CYS A 25 0.78 4.35 -3.38
C CYS A 25 1.62 3.25 -4.02
N TYR A 26 2.72 2.84 -3.39
CA TYR A 26 3.60 1.80 -3.94
C TYR A 26 2.90 0.46 -4.11
N ASN A 27 1.92 0.17 -3.26
CA ASN A 27 1.05 -1.02 -3.35
C ASN A 27 0.28 -1.14 -4.68
N LEU A 28 0.18 -0.05 -5.45
CA LEU A 28 -0.50 -0.01 -6.75
C LEU A 28 0.45 -0.08 -7.94
N LEU A 29 1.77 -0.13 -7.74
CA LEU A 29 2.70 -0.27 -8.86
C LEU A 29 2.51 -1.63 -9.54
N THR A 30 2.69 -1.64 -10.87
CA THR A 30 2.71 -2.84 -11.70
C THR A 30 4.13 -3.37 -11.86
N GLU A 31 4.27 -4.70 -11.88
CA GLU A 31 5.50 -5.47 -12.16
C GLU A 31 5.23 -6.55 -13.23
N SER A 32 6.26 -7.00 -13.94
CA SER A 32 6.20 -8.05 -14.97
C SER A 32 5.52 -9.32 -14.47
N GLN A 33 5.79 -9.67 -13.21
CA GLN A 33 5.27 -10.89 -12.59
C GLN A 33 3.80 -10.80 -12.21
N ASP A 34 3.17 -9.61 -12.28
CA ASP A 34 1.73 -9.48 -12.09
C ASP A 34 0.94 -10.13 -13.25
N ALA A 35 1.59 -10.45 -14.38
CA ALA A 35 0.99 -11.08 -15.56
C ALA A 35 1.14 -12.62 -15.62
N ALA A 36 1.66 -13.28 -14.57
CA ALA A 36 1.80 -14.73 -14.57
C ALA A 36 0.43 -15.43 -14.76
N PRO A 37 0.27 -16.29 -15.80
CA PRO A 37 -0.99 -16.97 -16.09
C PRO A 37 -1.24 -18.04 -15.01
N GLY A 38 -2.10 -17.72 -14.05
CA GLY A 38 -2.48 -18.62 -12.96
C GLY A 38 -3.12 -17.93 -11.75
N LEU A 39 -2.97 -16.61 -11.63
CA LEU A 39 -3.64 -15.82 -10.59
C LEU A 39 -4.77 -15.01 -11.24
N PRO A 40 -6.04 -15.18 -10.84
CA PRO A 40 -7.09 -14.28 -11.30
C PRO A 40 -6.73 -12.87 -10.87
N HIS A 41 -6.41 -12.04 -11.86
CA HIS A 41 -6.24 -10.60 -11.71
C HIS A 41 -7.56 -10.03 -11.20
N GLN A 42 -7.67 -9.82 -9.89
CA GLN A 42 -8.63 -8.84 -9.40
C GLN A 42 -8.08 -7.48 -9.82
N THR A 43 -8.67 -6.95 -10.89
CA THR A 43 -8.55 -5.54 -11.24
C THR A 43 -8.70 -4.72 -9.94
N PRO A 44 -7.86 -3.71 -9.71
CA PRO A 44 -8.18 -2.71 -8.69
C PRO A 44 -9.50 -2.09 -9.14
N VAL A 45 -10.60 -2.54 -8.54
CA VAL A 45 -11.88 -1.85 -8.69
C VAL A 45 -11.63 -0.50 -8.06
N ALA A 46 -11.57 0.54 -8.90
CA ALA A 46 -11.64 1.91 -8.44
C ALA A 46 -12.83 1.97 -7.49
N GLU A 47 -12.55 2.22 -6.21
CA GLU A 47 -13.60 2.30 -5.20
C GLU A 47 -14.61 3.35 -5.67
N GLY A 48 -15.85 2.90 -5.91
CA GLY A 48 -16.99 3.78 -5.85
C GLY A 48 -16.98 4.40 -4.46
N ALA A 49 -16.65 5.68 -4.40
CA ALA A 49 -16.96 6.52 -3.25
C ALA A 49 -18.48 6.61 -3.15
N GLU A 50 -19.12 5.61 -2.54
CA GLU A 50 -20.47 5.76 -2.02
C GLU A 50 -20.40 6.68 -0.79
N PRO A 51 -21.32 7.64 -0.68
CA PRO A 51 -21.13 8.84 0.11
C PRO A 51 -21.19 8.50 1.60
N ALA A 52 -20.21 8.99 2.36
CA ALA A 52 -20.33 9.06 3.80
C ALA A 52 -21.47 10.02 4.15
N VAL A 53 -22.66 9.48 4.40
CA VAL A 53 -23.74 10.21 5.06
C VAL A 53 -23.27 10.53 6.48
N GLY A 54 -23.20 11.83 6.79
CA GLY A 54 -23.06 12.33 8.16
C GLY A 54 -21.66 12.74 8.60
N ARG A 55 -21.11 13.78 7.97
CA ARG A 55 -20.40 14.89 8.63
C ARG A 55 -20.17 15.97 7.59
N GLU A 56 -20.95 17.04 7.65
CA GLU A 56 -20.70 18.25 6.87
C GLU A 56 -19.31 18.78 7.22
N ALA A 57 -18.35 18.55 6.33
CA ALA A 57 -17.13 19.33 6.28
C ALA A 57 -17.48 20.67 5.62
N GLN A 58 -18.02 21.59 6.42
CA GLN A 58 -18.04 23.00 6.05
C GLN A 58 -16.59 23.46 5.94
N GLY A 59 -16.11 23.71 4.70
CA GLY A 59 -14.78 24.28 4.47
C GLY A 59 -13.90 23.61 3.42
N ALA A 60 -14.45 23.07 2.32
CA ALA A 60 -13.68 22.91 1.09
C ALA A 60 -14.16 23.95 0.09
N ALA A 61 -13.49 25.10 0.07
CA ALA A 61 -13.69 26.09 -0.99
C ALA A 61 -13.47 25.39 -2.34
N ARG A 62 -14.48 25.47 -3.22
CA ARG A 62 -14.32 25.09 -4.63
C ARG A 62 -13.16 25.91 -5.17
N VAL A 63 -12.02 25.27 -5.39
CA VAL A 63 -10.93 25.89 -6.16
C VAL A 63 -11.47 26.12 -7.56
N SER A 64 -11.81 27.38 -7.85
CA SER A 64 -12.08 27.83 -9.21
C SER A 64 -10.82 27.58 -10.04
N THR A 65 -10.88 26.65 -10.99
CA THR A 65 -9.84 26.46 -11.99
C THR A 65 -9.65 27.79 -12.74
N PRO A 66 -8.45 28.37 -12.76
CA PRO A 66 -8.18 29.56 -13.56
C PRO A 66 -8.50 29.31 -15.03
N ALA A 67 -9.05 30.33 -15.71
CA ALA A 67 -9.30 30.27 -17.14
C ALA A 67 -8.00 29.95 -17.90
N GLY A 68 -7.99 28.87 -18.67
CA GLY A 68 -6.84 28.43 -19.48
C GLY A 68 -6.19 27.10 -19.05
N MET A 69 -6.58 26.53 -17.90
CA MET A 69 -6.08 25.21 -17.47
C MET A 69 -6.95 24.09 -18.07
N VAL A 70 -6.42 23.36 -19.06
CA VAL A 70 -7.06 22.15 -19.59
C VAL A 70 -6.90 21.02 -18.57
N CYS A 71 -7.97 20.67 -17.87
CA CYS A 71 -8.03 19.42 -17.13
C CYS A 71 -8.10 18.27 -18.15
N VAL A 72 -6.96 17.64 -18.43
CA VAL A 72 -6.94 16.36 -19.15
C VAL A 72 -7.50 15.30 -18.20
N PRO A 73 -8.62 14.64 -18.51
CA PRO A 73 -9.15 13.59 -17.65
C PRO A 73 -8.13 12.46 -17.51
N TYR A 74 -7.69 12.22 -16.28
CA TYR A 74 -6.75 11.17 -15.90
C TYR A 74 -7.41 9.79 -16.05
N THR A 75 -7.42 9.26 -17.26
CA THR A 75 -7.85 7.88 -17.57
C THR A 75 -6.81 7.10 -18.38
N ALA A 76 -5.61 7.64 -18.56
CA ALA A 76 -4.52 6.92 -19.20
C ALA A 76 -4.05 5.78 -18.27
N ARG A 77 -4.60 4.56 -18.48
CA ARG A 77 -3.87 3.33 -18.18
C ARG A 77 -2.49 3.46 -18.83
N ALA A 78 -1.44 3.04 -18.12
CA ALA A 78 -0.13 2.88 -18.75
C ALA A 78 -0.31 1.97 -19.98
N PRO A 79 0.41 2.21 -21.10
CA PRO A 79 0.39 1.32 -22.24
C PRO A 79 0.66 -0.12 -21.77
N GLU A 80 -0.04 -1.10 -22.35
CA GLU A 80 0.22 -2.51 -22.07
C GLU A 80 1.71 -2.81 -22.30
N GLY A 81 2.33 -3.49 -21.33
CA GLY A 81 3.76 -3.83 -21.36
C GLY A 81 4.73 -2.83 -20.73
N VAL A 82 4.24 -1.76 -20.09
CA VAL A 82 5.10 -0.79 -19.37
C VAL A 82 4.90 -0.89 -17.86
N GLU A 83 5.85 -1.52 -17.19
CA GLU A 83 5.85 -1.71 -15.74
C GLU A 83 6.10 -0.40 -14.97
N GLY A 84 5.52 -0.31 -13.78
CA GLY A 84 5.71 0.78 -12.83
C GLY A 84 6.90 0.59 -11.90
N PHE A 85 7.39 -0.64 -11.78
CA PHE A 85 8.65 -0.99 -11.14
C PHE A 85 9.19 -2.30 -11.76
N PRO A 86 10.50 -2.45 -11.97
CA PRO A 86 11.50 -1.38 -11.98
C PRO A 86 11.38 -0.52 -13.25
N MET A 87 11.67 0.78 -13.13
CA MET A 87 11.68 1.72 -14.25
C MET A 87 13.07 1.85 -14.90
N SER A 88 14.13 1.76 -14.10
CA SER A 88 15.52 1.98 -14.54
C SER A 88 16.15 0.73 -15.16
N THR A 89 17.15 0.93 -16.00
CA THR A 89 17.96 -0.15 -16.58
C THR A 89 18.69 -0.90 -15.47
N ALA A 90 19.25 -0.19 -14.48
CA ALA A 90 19.90 -0.80 -13.32
C ALA A 90 18.93 -1.64 -12.47
N GLY A 91 17.71 -1.14 -12.22
CA GLY A 91 16.66 -1.86 -11.50
C GLY A 91 16.20 -3.11 -12.25
N GLN A 92 16.05 -3.03 -13.58
CA GLN A 92 15.74 -4.18 -14.43
C GLN A 92 16.85 -5.22 -14.39
N ALA A 93 18.11 -4.81 -14.45
CA ALA A 93 19.27 -5.70 -14.39
C ALA A 93 19.41 -6.43 -13.04
N LEU A 94 18.94 -5.82 -11.94
CA LEU A 94 18.90 -6.47 -10.63
C LEU A 94 17.94 -7.66 -10.59
N GLY A 95 16.91 -7.68 -11.46
CA GLY A 95 15.98 -8.80 -11.61
C GLY A 95 15.20 -9.13 -10.33
N LEU A 96 15.02 -8.15 -9.43
CA LEU A 96 14.41 -8.33 -8.13
C LEU A 96 12.96 -7.82 -8.13
N PRO A 97 11.95 -8.71 -8.26
CA PRO A 97 10.55 -8.34 -8.10
C PRO A 97 10.28 -8.01 -6.62
N LEU A 98 9.50 -6.96 -6.34
CA LEU A 98 9.04 -6.71 -4.96
C LEU A 98 7.80 -7.56 -4.65
N GLY A 99 7.01 -7.85 -5.68
CA GLY A 99 5.71 -8.49 -5.54
C GLY A 99 4.74 -7.65 -4.71
N ARG A 100 3.48 -8.09 -4.68
CA ARG A 100 2.42 -7.36 -3.98
C ARG A 100 2.72 -7.11 -2.50
N GLU A 101 3.30 -8.09 -1.82
CA GLU A 101 3.61 -7.99 -0.39
C GLU A 101 4.75 -7.00 -0.12
N GLY A 102 5.82 -7.01 -0.93
CA GLY A 102 6.91 -6.04 -0.81
C GLY A 102 6.43 -4.61 -1.09
N ARG A 103 5.63 -4.42 -2.14
CA ARG A 103 5.01 -3.13 -2.48
C ARG A 103 4.06 -2.61 -1.39
N THR A 104 3.29 -3.50 -0.77
CA THR A 104 2.42 -3.17 0.36
C THR A 104 3.23 -2.82 1.61
N LEU A 105 4.32 -3.55 1.85
CA LEU A 105 5.20 -3.34 3.00
C LEU A 105 5.98 -2.02 2.91
N ALA A 106 6.40 -1.64 1.70
CA ALA A 106 7.00 -0.33 1.41
C ALA A 106 6.10 0.86 1.75
N CYS A 107 4.80 0.63 2.02
CA CYS A 107 3.85 1.67 2.43
C CYS A 107 3.67 1.76 3.95
N GLN A 108 4.33 0.90 4.74
CA GLN A 108 4.24 0.88 6.20
C GLN A 108 5.27 1.81 6.85
N SER A 109 4.97 2.30 8.05
CA SER A 109 5.92 3.02 8.90
C SER A 109 6.04 2.28 10.23
N ALA A 110 7.25 1.81 10.55
CA ALA A 110 7.53 1.33 11.90
C ALA A 110 7.71 2.52 12.88
N GLU A 111 8.11 3.69 12.37
CA GLU A 111 8.40 4.90 13.14
C GLU A 111 7.15 5.43 13.86
N GLN A 112 5.97 5.27 13.26
CA GLN A 112 4.69 5.65 13.86
C GLN A 112 4.37 4.87 15.14
N TRP A 113 4.98 3.69 15.36
CA TRP A 113 4.68 2.86 16.53
C TRP A 113 5.11 3.53 17.83
N ALA A 114 6.18 4.32 17.81
CA ALA A 114 6.63 5.08 18.98
C ALA A 114 5.59 6.13 19.45
N SER A 115 4.82 6.69 18.53
CA SER A 115 3.74 7.65 18.82
C SER A 115 2.37 7.00 19.03
N THR A 116 2.26 5.69 18.83
CA THR A 116 0.99 4.96 18.93
C THR A 116 0.76 4.51 20.37
N SER A 117 -0.46 4.69 20.88
CA SER A 117 -0.79 4.27 22.25
C SER A 117 -0.68 2.75 22.41
N ALA A 118 -0.34 2.27 23.61
CA ALA A 118 -0.22 0.84 23.90
C ALA A 118 -1.48 0.05 23.52
N ALA A 119 -2.67 0.62 23.75
CA ALA A 119 -3.95 0.00 23.39
C ALA A 119 -4.15 -0.09 21.86
N ALA A 120 -3.77 0.94 21.10
CA ALA A 120 -3.85 0.92 19.64
C ALA A 120 -2.84 -0.07 19.05
N THR A 121 -1.63 -0.13 19.60
CA THR A 121 -0.59 -1.11 19.24
C THR A 121 -1.05 -2.54 19.51
N ALA A 122 -1.60 -2.82 20.69
CA ALA A 122 -2.17 -4.13 21.03
C ALA A 122 -3.30 -4.53 20.05
N THR A 123 -4.16 -3.57 19.70
CA THR A 123 -5.20 -3.77 18.68
C THR A 123 -4.62 -4.07 17.30
N MET A 124 -3.49 -3.47 16.91
CA MET A 124 -2.82 -3.83 15.65
C MET A 124 -2.26 -5.25 15.69
N PHE A 125 -1.52 -5.60 16.74
CA PHE A 125 -0.95 -6.94 16.93
C PHE A 125 -2.02 -8.03 16.96
N GLN A 126 -3.13 -7.82 17.66
CA GLN A 126 -4.24 -8.77 17.67
C GLN A 126 -4.79 -9.05 16.25
N GLY A 127 -4.76 -8.06 15.36
CA GLY A 127 -5.24 -8.22 13.99
C GLY A 127 -4.36 -9.14 13.16
N HIS A 128 -3.07 -9.09 13.44
CA HIS A 128 -2.08 -9.99 12.85
C HIS A 128 -2.24 -11.42 13.37
N VAL A 129 -2.54 -11.60 14.66
CA VAL A 129 -2.84 -12.91 15.26
C VAL A 129 -4.13 -13.48 14.66
N PHE A 130 -5.19 -12.66 14.55
CA PHE A 130 -6.44 -13.08 13.92
C PHE A 130 -6.25 -13.46 12.45
N ARG A 131 -5.39 -12.72 11.72
CA ARG A 131 -5.06 -13.06 10.33
C ARG A 131 -4.34 -14.40 10.24
N ALA A 132 -3.37 -14.67 11.12
CA ALA A 132 -2.66 -15.94 11.16
C ALA A 132 -3.61 -17.11 11.51
N ALA A 133 -4.47 -16.94 12.51
CA ALA A 133 -5.49 -17.93 12.86
C ALA A 133 -6.50 -18.16 11.73
N LEU A 134 -6.91 -17.11 11.01
CA LEU A 134 -7.74 -17.24 9.82
C LEU A 134 -7.06 -18.08 8.72
N GLU A 135 -5.74 -17.95 8.52
CA GLU A 135 -5.02 -18.80 7.56
C GLU A 135 -5.12 -20.29 7.93
N MET A 136 -5.10 -20.62 9.22
CA MET A 136 -5.32 -22.00 9.68
C MET A 136 -6.76 -22.47 9.45
N VAL A 137 -7.77 -21.61 9.67
CA VAL A 137 -9.16 -21.94 9.34
C VAL A 137 -9.31 -22.21 7.84
N LEU A 138 -8.74 -21.36 6.99
CA LEU A 138 -8.80 -21.53 5.53
C LEU A 138 -8.10 -22.84 5.12
N ALA A 139 -6.92 -23.14 5.64
CA ALA A 139 -6.20 -24.36 5.32
C ALA A 139 -6.96 -25.64 5.73
N ARG A 140 -7.69 -25.61 6.85
CA ARG A 140 -8.44 -26.77 7.38
C ARG A 140 -9.78 -26.98 6.68
N HIS A 141 -10.51 -25.90 6.41
CA HIS A 141 -11.91 -25.99 5.97
C HIS A 141 -12.11 -25.60 4.50
N PHE A 142 -11.13 -24.95 3.89
CA PHE A 142 -11.18 -24.45 2.51
C PHE A 142 -9.85 -24.70 1.79
N PRO A 143 -9.38 -25.95 1.66
CA PRO A 143 -8.07 -26.27 1.11
C PRO A 143 -7.88 -25.83 -0.36
N ASP A 144 -8.98 -25.68 -1.11
CA ASP A 144 -8.96 -25.20 -2.50
C ASP A 144 -8.83 -23.68 -2.60
N VAL A 145 -9.01 -22.95 -1.49
CA VAL A 145 -8.84 -21.50 -1.45
C VAL A 145 -7.36 -21.20 -1.26
N ASN A 146 -6.76 -20.52 -2.23
CA ASN A 146 -5.45 -19.94 -2.04
C ASN A 146 -5.54 -18.79 -1.02
N PRO A 147 -4.97 -18.91 0.19
CA PRO A 147 -5.09 -17.89 1.23
C PRO A 147 -4.42 -16.56 0.86
N TRP A 148 -3.54 -16.56 -0.15
CA TRP A 148 -2.85 -15.39 -0.67
C TRP A 148 -3.71 -14.56 -1.63
N THR A 149 -4.79 -15.14 -2.19
CA THR A 149 -5.74 -14.38 -3.03
C THR A 149 -6.75 -13.61 -2.18
N LEU A 150 -6.87 -13.92 -0.89
CA LEU A 150 -7.83 -13.26 0.00
C LEU A 150 -7.29 -11.90 0.48
N GLN A 151 -7.63 -10.86 -0.28
CA GLN A 151 -7.14 -9.49 -0.03
C GLN A 151 -7.98 -8.75 1.02
N LEU A 152 -7.63 -8.90 2.30
CA LEU A 152 -8.39 -8.27 3.37
C LEU A 152 -7.98 -6.81 3.64
N GLY A 153 -6.71 -6.46 3.66
CA GLY A 153 -6.24 -5.06 3.74
C GLY A 153 -7.04 -4.15 4.71
N ALA A 154 -7.47 -2.98 4.23
CA ALA A 154 -8.33 -2.07 4.99
C ALA A 154 -9.72 -2.64 5.32
N ARG A 155 -10.24 -3.53 4.47
CA ARG A 155 -11.55 -4.17 4.66
C ARG A 155 -11.53 -5.13 5.84
N GLY A 156 -10.50 -5.95 5.99
CA GLY A 156 -10.30 -6.84 7.14
C GLY A 156 -10.27 -6.08 8.45
N ARG A 157 -9.63 -4.89 8.48
CA ARG A 157 -9.66 -4.00 9.65
C ARG A 157 -11.07 -3.53 9.99
N ARG A 158 -11.90 -3.22 8.98
CA ARG A 158 -13.31 -2.84 9.17
C ARG A 158 -14.15 -4.03 9.65
N LEU A 159 -14.04 -5.19 9.00
CA LEU A 159 -14.76 -6.42 9.38
C LEU A 159 -14.49 -6.78 10.83
N ARG A 160 -13.22 -6.73 11.26
CA ARG A 160 -12.85 -6.95 12.66
C ARG A 160 -13.45 -5.91 13.61
N ARG A 161 -13.39 -4.63 13.25
CA ARG A 161 -13.97 -3.56 14.08
C ARG A 161 -15.47 -3.74 14.25
N ASN A 162 -16.17 -4.12 13.18
CA ASN A 162 -17.60 -4.39 13.20
C ASN A 162 -17.90 -5.64 14.03
N ALA A 163 -17.08 -6.68 13.93
CA ALA A 163 -17.21 -7.88 14.77
C ALA A 163 -17.01 -7.59 16.26
N ALA A 164 -16.07 -6.70 16.60
CA ALA A 164 -15.85 -6.24 17.98
C ALA A 164 -16.97 -5.33 18.52
N GLN A 165 -17.83 -4.80 17.64
CA GLN A 165 -19.01 -3.97 17.98
C GLN A 165 -20.33 -4.77 17.96
N GLY A 166 -20.27 -6.09 17.72
CA GLY A 166 -21.43 -6.97 17.84
C GLY A 166 -21.97 -7.01 19.28
N PRO A 167 -23.19 -7.54 19.51
CA PRO A 167 -23.75 -7.64 20.85
C PRO A 167 -22.75 -8.35 21.76
N VAL A 168 -22.32 -7.64 22.81
CA VAL A 168 -21.47 -8.18 23.87
C VAL A 168 -22.23 -9.37 24.43
N ALA A 169 -21.67 -10.57 24.30
CA ALA A 169 -22.23 -11.73 24.99
C ALA A 169 -22.38 -11.33 26.47
N PRO A 170 -23.54 -11.60 27.12
CA PRO A 170 -23.68 -11.31 28.53
C PRO A 170 -22.48 -11.91 29.28
N GLU A 171 -21.98 -11.22 30.30
CA GLU A 171 -20.88 -11.72 31.14
C GLU A 171 -21.26 -13.08 31.73
N CYS A 172 -21.00 -14.14 30.98
CA CYS A 172 -21.20 -15.50 31.41
C CYS A 172 -19.93 -15.91 32.12
N SER A 173 -19.93 -15.68 33.43
CA SER A 173 -19.03 -16.28 34.41
C SER A 173 -19.28 -17.79 34.55
N GLU A 174 -19.38 -18.51 33.43
CA GLU A 174 -19.52 -19.96 33.39
C GLU A 174 -18.14 -20.58 33.14
N PRO A 175 -17.68 -21.53 33.96
CA PRO A 175 -16.42 -22.24 33.72
C PRO A 175 -16.54 -23.08 32.44
N GLY A 176 -15.97 -22.57 31.35
CA GLY A 176 -16.10 -23.12 29.98
C GLY A 176 -16.48 -22.07 28.93
N ALA A 177 -16.78 -20.82 29.33
CA ALA A 177 -17.03 -19.72 28.40
C ALA A 177 -15.76 -19.37 27.59
N ALA A 178 -15.92 -19.23 26.28
CA ALA A 178 -14.83 -18.84 25.38
C ALA A 178 -14.30 -17.44 25.77
N SER A 179 -12.98 -17.24 25.71
CA SER A 179 -12.39 -15.93 26.00
C SER A 179 -12.96 -14.84 25.10
N ALA A 180 -12.98 -13.59 25.56
CA ALA A 180 -13.45 -12.45 24.76
C ALA A 180 -12.74 -12.38 23.40
N ASP A 181 -11.44 -12.69 23.37
CA ASP A 181 -10.66 -12.76 22.14
C ASP A 181 -11.11 -13.88 21.20
N CYS A 182 -11.48 -15.05 21.74
CA CYS A 182 -12.02 -16.16 20.96
C CYS A 182 -13.35 -15.76 20.29
N ALA A 183 -14.23 -15.07 21.01
CA ALA A 183 -15.51 -14.60 20.46
C ALA A 183 -15.29 -13.54 19.36
N MET A 184 -14.36 -12.59 19.58
CA MET A 184 -13.99 -11.59 18.57
C MET A 184 -13.35 -12.23 17.33
N PHE A 185 -12.49 -13.25 17.52
CA PHE A 185 -11.90 -14.01 16.43
C PHE A 185 -12.97 -14.72 15.60
N ALA A 186 -13.92 -15.41 16.26
CA ALA A 186 -15.01 -16.09 15.57
C ALA A 186 -15.87 -15.11 14.76
N GLY A 187 -16.21 -13.95 15.34
CA GLY A 187 -16.91 -12.88 14.63
C GLY A 187 -16.13 -12.37 13.41
N TYR A 188 -14.83 -12.16 13.55
CA TYR A 188 -13.94 -11.76 12.46
C TYR A 188 -13.93 -12.79 11.32
N VAL A 189 -13.77 -14.08 11.63
CA VAL A 189 -13.74 -15.16 10.63
C VAL A 189 -15.07 -15.22 9.88
N ARG A 190 -16.22 -15.20 10.58
CA ARG A 190 -17.54 -15.23 9.92
C ARG A 190 -17.72 -14.06 8.95
N ALA A 191 -17.34 -12.85 9.36
CA ALA A 191 -17.41 -11.66 8.52
C ALA A 191 -16.52 -11.79 7.27
N VAL A 192 -15.35 -12.41 7.41
CA VAL A 192 -14.44 -12.68 6.28
C VAL A 192 -15.01 -13.74 5.34
N LEU A 193 -15.50 -14.87 5.86
CA LEU A 193 -16.06 -15.95 5.04
C LEU A 193 -17.30 -15.48 4.26
N GLN A 194 -18.18 -14.70 4.92
CA GLN A 194 -19.34 -14.09 4.27
C GLN A 194 -18.92 -13.14 3.14
N HIS A 195 -17.91 -12.29 3.38
CA HIS A 195 -17.40 -11.38 2.36
C HIS A 195 -16.77 -12.12 1.18
N ALA A 196 -16.01 -13.18 1.46
CA ALA A 196 -15.36 -14.02 0.46
C ALA A 196 -16.33 -14.99 -0.25
N GLN A 197 -17.61 -14.99 0.11
CA GLN A 197 -18.64 -15.89 -0.40
C GLN A 197 -18.28 -17.37 -0.23
N LEU A 198 -17.49 -17.69 0.81
CA LEU A 198 -17.09 -19.05 1.12
C LEU A 198 -18.22 -19.74 1.87
N THR A 199 -18.92 -20.63 1.16
CA THR A 199 -20.10 -21.34 1.64
C THR A 199 -19.70 -22.70 2.22
N GLY A 200 -19.08 -22.67 3.40
CA GLY A 200 -18.76 -23.85 4.21
C GLY A 200 -19.17 -23.62 5.66
N ARG A 201 -19.69 -24.65 6.33
CA ARG A 201 -19.99 -24.55 7.77
C ARG A 201 -18.70 -24.76 8.54
N VAL A 202 -18.19 -23.70 9.14
CA VAL A 202 -17.20 -23.76 10.24
C VAL A 202 -17.96 -23.49 11.53
N THR A 203 -17.93 -24.44 12.44
CA THR A 203 -18.62 -24.41 13.73
C THR A 203 -17.85 -23.58 14.76
N ASP A 204 -18.53 -23.16 15.82
CA ASP A 204 -17.92 -22.37 16.90
C ASP A 204 -16.86 -23.15 17.66
N ASP A 205 -17.03 -24.47 17.79
CA ASP A 205 -16.06 -25.36 18.42
C ASP A 205 -14.78 -25.51 17.57
N GLU A 206 -14.90 -25.56 16.24
CA GLU A 206 -13.75 -25.57 15.34
C GLU A 206 -12.98 -24.24 15.39
N LEU A 207 -13.70 -23.10 15.43
CA LEU A 207 -13.08 -21.78 15.58
C LEU A 207 -12.39 -21.63 16.94
N ARG A 208 -13.01 -22.15 18.02
CA ARG A 208 -12.41 -22.19 19.36
C ARG A 208 -11.13 -23.03 19.38
N ALA A 209 -11.17 -24.22 18.78
CA ALA A 209 -10.00 -25.11 18.72
C ALA A 209 -8.82 -24.45 17.98
N VAL A 210 -9.08 -23.77 16.85
CA VAL A 210 -8.04 -23.01 16.15
C VAL A 210 -7.51 -21.85 17.01
N TRP A 211 -8.39 -21.13 17.70
CA TRP A 211 -7.96 -20.02 18.56
C TRP A 211 -7.10 -20.49 19.73
N GLU A 212 -7.48 -21.58 20.40
CA GLU A 212 -6.73 -22.17 21.52
C GLU A 212 -5.34 -22.66 21.10
N GLU A 213 -5.17 -23.08 19.85
CA GLU A 213 -3.87 -23.46 19.29
C GLU A 213 -2.98 -22.23 18.99
N VAL A 214 -3.57 -21.14 18.49
CA VAL A 214 -2.82 -19.95 18.07
C VAL A 214 -2.53 -18.98 19.22
N ALA A 215 -3.46 -18.81 20.16
CA ALA A 215 -3.35 -17.81 21.22
C ALA A 215 -2.05 -17.91 22.06
N PRO A 216 -1.56 -19.11 22.44
CA PRO A 216 -0.28 -19.27 23.14
C PRO A 216 0.94 -18.76 22.35
N HIS A 217 0.83 -18.70 21.02
CA HIS A 217 1.91 -18.32 20.09
C HIS A 217 1.76 -16.89 19.57
N SER A 218 0.85 -16.09 20.13
CA SER A 218 0.58 -14.71 19.70
C SER A 218 1.82 -13.80 19.74
N ASN A 219 2.75 -14.05 20.67
CA ASN A 219 4.04 -13.36 20.75
C ASN A 219 4.93 -13.62 19.51
N LEU A 220 4.94 -14.84 18.96
CA LEU A 220 5.70 -15.18 17.76
C LEU A 220 5.17 -14.44 16.53
N VAL A 221 3.84 -14.31 16.44
CA VAL A 221 3.20 -13.48 15.40
C VAL A 221 3.67 -12.02 15.55
N GLY A 222 3.70 -11.49 16.78
CA GLY A 222 4.22 -10.14 17.03
C GLY A 222 5.67 -9.94 16.57
N ILE A 223 6.56 -10.90 16.87
CA ILE A 223 7.96 -10.87 16.42
C ILE A 223 8.04 -10.87 14.90
N PHE A 224 7.34 -11.80 14.23
CA PHE A 224 7.33 -11.90 12.78
C PHE A 224 6.87 -10.59 12.11
N TRP A 225 5.79 -9.99 12.60
CA TRP A 225 5.28 -8.73 12.05
C TRP A 225 6.19 -7.54 12.31
N THR A 226 6.89 -7.54 13.45
CA THR A 226 7.91 -6.53 13.74
C THR A 226 9.09 -6.65 12.77
N LEU A 227 9.61 -7.86 12.55
CA LEU A 227 10.66 -8.12 11.55
C LEU A 227 10.20 -7.75 10.14
N ARG A 228 8.94 -7.97 9.82
CA ARG A 228 8.37 -7.52 8.54
C ARG A 228 8.38 -6.00 8.44
N ALA A 229 7.93 -5.30 9.48
CA ALA A 229 7.87 -3.84 9.49
C ALA A 229 9.26 -3.18 9.31
N THR A 230 10.35 -3.79 9.78
CA THR A 230 11.70 -3.25 9.56
C THR A 230 12.14 -3.28 8.10
N LEU A 231 11.52 -4.09 7.24
CA LEU A 231 11.79 -4.14 5.80
C LEU A 231 11.09 -3.01 5.02
N ALA A 232 10.15 -2.28 5.63
CA ALA A 232 9.40 -1.23 4.95
C ALA A 232 10.30 -0.15 4.34
N GLY A 233 11.21 0.42 5.15
CA GLY A 233 12.15 1.46 4.72
C GLY A 233 13.08 1.00 3.58
N PRO A 234 13.78 -0.14 3.70
CA PRO A 234 14.58 -0.69 2.60
C PRO A 234 13.80 -0.92 1.30
N LEU A 235 12.57 -1.44 1.38
CA LEU A 235 11.73 -1.66 0.19
C LEU A 235 11.29 -0.34 -0.46
N GLU A 236 10.95 0.68 0.34
CA GLU A 236 10.70 2.03 -0.19
C GLU A 236 11.96 2.62 -0.83
N ALA A 237 13.12 2.47 -0.18
CA ALA A 237 14.38 2.97 -0.70
C ALA A 237 14.74 2.35 -2.06
N LEU A 238 14.47 1.06 -2.28
CA LEU A 238 14.64 0.41 -3.58
C LEU A 238 13.78 1.06 -4.67
N ILE A 239 12.52 1.34 -4.36
CA ILE A 239 11.58 1.99 -5.29
C ILE A 239 12.04 3.43 -5.60
N LEU A 240 12.49 4.17 -4.59
CA LEU A 240 12.98 5.54 -4.76
C LEU A 240 14.29 5.57 -5.57
N ALA A 241 15.22 4.67 -5.28
CA ALA A 241 16.48 4.53 -5.98
C ALA A 241 16.26 4.18 -7.45
N ASP A 242 15.36 3.23 -7.75
CA ASP A 242 15.00 2.87 -9.12
C ASP A 242 14.49 4.09 -9.92
N ARG A 243 13.63 4.90 -9.33
CA ARG A 243 13.12 6.12 -9.98
C ARG A 243 14.19 7.20 -10.17
N LEU A 244 15.08 7.37 -9.20
CA LEU A 244 16.23 8.27 -9.32
C LEU A 244 17.16 7.82 -10.46
N MET A 245 17.48 6.53 -10.52
CA MET A 245 18.30 5.95 -11.59
C MET A 245 17.62 6.12 -12.95
N PHE A 246 16.32 5.86 -13.05
CA PHE A 246 15.55 6.08 -14.29
C PHE A 246 15.66 7.52 -14.79
N LEU A 247 15.54 8.50 -13.89
CA LEU A 247 15.68 9.92 -14.24
C LEU A 247 17.12 10.27 -14.60
N HIS A 248 18.11 9.71 -13.90
CA HIS A 248 19.53 9.91 -14.20
C HIS A 248 19.89 9.36 -15.59
N GLU A 249 19.39 8.17 -15.93
CA GLU A 249 19.56 7.55 -17.24
C GLU A 249 18.86 8.33 -18.38
N SER A 250 17.75 9.00 -18.06
CA SER A 250 16.86 9.61 -19.05
C SER A 250 17.02 11.12 -19.24
N VAL A 251 17.54 11.83 -18.24
CA VAL A 251 17.78 13.28 -18.29
C VAL A 251 19.23 13.51 -18.67
N PRO A 252 19.53 14.13 -19.84
CA PRO A 252 20.90 14.34 -20.28
C PRO A 252 21.70 15.12 -19.24
N SER A 253 22.95 14.71 -18.99
CA SER A 253 23.87 15.50 -18.16
C SER A 253 24.08 16.89 -18.77
N THR A 254 24.14 17.91 -17.92
CA THR A 254 24.36 19.31 -18.31
C THR A 254 25.64 19.50 -19.15
N ASP A 255 26.61 18.60 -19.03
CA ASP A 255 27.87 18.62 -19.78
C ASP A 255 27.71 18.40 -21.30
N ALA A 256 26.55 17.90 -21.74
CA ALA A 256 26.27 17.62 -23.17
C ALA A 256 25.53 18.76 -23.89
N LEU A 257 25.10 19.82 -23.18
CA LEU A 257 24.38 20.95 -23.77
C LEU A 257 25.30 22.19 -23.84
N PRO A 258 25.15 23.05 -24.88
CA PRO A 258 25.87 24.32 -24.93
C PRO A 258 25.55 25.12 -23.66
N GLN A 259 26.59 25.50 -22.92
CA GLN A 259 26.46 26.39 -21.76
C GLN A 259 25.96 27.75 -22.26
N HIS A 260 24.66 27.98 -22.16
CA HIS A 260 24.09 29.32 -22.31
C HIS A 260 24.11 30.01 -20.95
N GLU A 261 24.65 31.24 -20.91
CA GLU A 261 24.62 32.09 -19.73
C GLU A 261 23.17 32.24 -19.23
N GLY A 262 22.89 31.74 -18.00
CA GLY A 262 21.58 31.82 -17.35
C GLY A 262 20.84 30.49 -17.17
N ALA A 263 21.28 29.40 -17.79
CA ALA A 263 20.73 28.07 -17.54
C ALA A 263 21.30 27.46 -16.23
N GLY A 264 20.45 27.35 -15.20
CA GLY A 264 20.82 26.63 -13.96
C GLY A 264 21.09 25.13 -14.22
N PRO A 265 21.86 24.46 -13.34
CA PRO A 265 22.19 23.04 -13.53
C PRO A 265 20.93 22.18 -13.46
N ASN A 266 20.98 21.02 -14.12
CA ASN A 266 19.96 19.99 -13.93
C ASN A 266 19.96 19.56 -12.46
N LEU A 267 18.79 19.60 -11.80
CA LEU A 267 18.62 19.09 -10.45
C LEU A 267 18.06 17.68 -10.53
N LEU A 268 18.61 16.75 -9.75
CA LEU A 268 18.01 15.46 -9.47
C LEU A 268 18.25 15.14 -7.99
N ALA A 269 17.18 15.05 -7.21
CA ALA A 269 17.28 14.83 -5.78
C ALA A 269 16.09 14.04 -5.24
N ALA A 270 16.34 13.26 -4.19
CA ALA A 270 15.29 12.80 -3.28
C ALA A 270 15.33 13.66 -2.02
N VAL A 271 14.23 14.34 -1.72
CA VAL A 271 14.14 15.33 -0.64
C VAL A 271 13.07 14.89 0.36
N PRO A 272 13.36 14.88 1.67
CA PRO A 272 12.33 14.65 2.68
C PRO A 272 11.37 15.84 2.71
N VAL A 273 10.09 15.58 2.44
CA VAL A 273 9.00 16.57 2.46
C VAL A 273 8.16 16.51 3.74
N PHE A 274 8.16 15.37 4.43
CA PHE A 274 7.43 15.18 5.68
C PHE A 274 8.33 14.58 6.76
N HIS A 275 7.95 14.77 8.02
CA HIS A 275 8.51 13.96 9.09
C HIS A 275 7.98 12.52 8.95
N PRO A 276 8.81 11.46 9.10
CA PRO A 276 8.36 10.07 8.98
C PRO A 276 7.13 9.72 9.84
N ASN A 277 7.05 10.29 11.04
CA ASN A 277 5.89 10.14 11.93
C ASN A 277 4.56 10.70 11.35
N VAL A 278 4.62 11.66 10.41
CA VAL A 278 3.44 12.23 9.74
C VAL A 278 3.03 11.36 8.56
N SER A 279 3.99 10.90 7.76
CA SER A 279 3.78 9.95 6.67
C SER A 279 5.05 9.12 6.48
N PRO A 280 4.99 7.77 6.43
CA PRO A 280 6.16 6.96 6.05
C PRO A 280 6.73 7.39 4.71
N ARG A 281 5.82 7.69 3.79
CA ARG A 281 6.13 8.09 2.42
C ARG A 281 6.42 9.58 2.45
N ASN A 282 7.62 9.90 2.92
CA ASN A 282 8.04 11.26 3.21
C ASN A 282 9.05 11.79 2.20
N MET A 283 9.40 11.04 1.18
CA MET A 283 10.36 11.45 0.16
C MET A 283 9.65 11.97 -1.09
N ALA A 284 10.14 13.09 -1.61
CA ALA A 284 9.80 13.59 -2.94
C ALA A 284 10.99 13.40 -3.87
N ILE A 285 10.73 12.93 -5.09
CA ILE A 285 11.70 12.96 -6.17
C ILE A 285 11.53 14.28 -6.91
N VAL A 286 12.58 15.07 -6.93
CA VAL A 286 12.65 16.37 -7.61
C VAL A 286 13.60 16.24 -8.78
N ALA A 287 13.14 16.62 -9.97
CA ALA A 287 14.01 16.77 -11.13
C ALA A 287 13.73 18.08 -11.86
N SER A 288 14.79 18.75 -12.32
CA SER A 288 14.71 19.90 -13.22
C SER A 288 15.71 19.78 -14.36
N ARG A 289 15.36 20.40 -15.49
CA ARG A 289 16.22 20.54 -16.67
C ARG A 289 16.37 22.01 -17.03
N ALA A 290 17.55 22.40 -17.50
CA ALA A 290 17.76 23.70 -18.10
C ALA A 290 16.82 23.90 -19.30
N ILE A 291 16.12 25.04 -19.37
CA ILE A 291 15.31 25.42 -20.52
C ILE A 291 16.21 26.15 -21.51
N SER A 292 16.26 25.68 -22.75
CA SER A 292 16.89 26.46 -23.82
C SER A 292 15.97 27.65 -24.17
N PRO A 293 16.49 28.89 -24.23
CA PRO A 293 15.68 30.07 -24.54
C PRO A 293 15.04 30.06 -25.95
N ALA A 294 15.37 29.10 -26.81
CA ALA A 294 14.81 28.98 -28.15
C ALA A 294 13.39 28.36 -28.20
N GLY A 295 12.79 28.02 -27.05
CA GLY A 295 11.46 27.38 -26.94
C GLY A 295 10.34 28.26 -26.37
N LEU A 296 10.54 29.57 -26.25
CA LEU A 296 9.51 30.56 -25.88
C LEU A 296 9.15 31.45 -27.07
#